data_AF-A0A7C3K5B6-F1
#
_entry.id   AF-A0A7C3K5B6-F1
#
_cell.length_a   1.000
_cell.length_b   1.000
_cell.length_c   1.000
_cell.angle_alpha   90.00
_cell.angle_beta   90.00
_cell.angle_gamma   90.00
#
_symmetry.space_group_name_H-M   'P 1'
#
loop_
_entity.id
_entity.type
_entity.pdbx_description
1 polymer ?
#
loop_
_entity_poly.entity_id
_entity_poly.type
_entity_poly.pdbx_seq_one_letter_code
_entity_poly.pdbx_strand_id
1 'polypeptide(L)' 'MAEEKVKLQKIDEYRWRIPREGRMRTDGIIYAEERMLPDISKDQSLVQVANVAWLPGIVG' A
#
# COMPACT_ATOMS: atom_id res chain seq x y z
N MET A 1 6.19 12.79 -15.30
CA MET A 1 5.62 12.81 -13.94
C MET A 1 5.86 11.43 -13.39
N ALA A 2 6.74 11.30 -12.40
CA ALA A 2 7.15 9.99 -11.90
C ALA A 2 5.94 9.38 -11.19
N GLU A 3 5.40 8.29 -11.73
CA GLU A 3 4.54 7.38 -10.97
C GLU A 3 5.34 6.99 -9.72
N GLU A 4 4.94 7.49 -8.55
CA GLU A 4 5.37 6.90 -7.28
C GLU A 4 4.81 5.48 -7.25
N LYS A 5 5.57 4.55 -7.82
CA LYS A 5 5.25 3.12 -7.78
C LYS A 5 5.41 2.65 -6.34
N VAL A 6 4.33 2.75 -5.58
CA VAL A 6 4.22 2.13 -4.26
C VAL A 6 4.51 0.65 -4.43
N LYS A 7 5.54 0.14 -3.75
CA LYS A 7 5.94 -1.27 -3.87
C LYS A 7 4.85 -2.14 -3.25
N LEU A 8 4.33 -3.08 -4.01
CA LEU A 8 3.38 -4.08 -3.54
C LEU A 8 4.08 -5.44 -3.48
N GLN A 9 3.97 -6.12 -2.35
CA GLN A 9 4.45 -7.48 -2.15
C GLN A 9 3.26 -8.39 -1.88
N LYS A 10 3.06 -9.43 -2.69
CA LYS A 10 2.01 -10.42 -2.45
C LYS A 10 2.33 -11.20 -1.17
N ILE A 11 1.42 -11.20 -0.19
CA ILE A 11 1.49 -12.08 0.98
C ILE A 11 0.76 -13.39 0.66
N ASP A 12 -0.48 -13.28 0.17
CA ASP A 12 -1.31 -14.42 -0.25
C ASP A 12 -2.28 -14.05 -1.39
N GLU A 13 -3.30 -14.88 -1.63
CA GLU A 13 -4.27 -14.71 -2.72
C GLU A 13 -5.02 -13.38 -2.69
N TYR A 14 -5.23 -12.81 -1.50
CA TYR A 14 -6.04 -11.61 -1.33
C TYR A 14 -5.31 -10.49 -0.58
N ARG A 15 -4.12 -10.75 -0.01
CA ARG A 15 -3.37 -9.79 0.79
C ARG A 15 -2.10 -9.33 0.09
N TRP A 16 -1.95 -8.02 0.04
CA TRP A 16 -0.81 -7.32 -0.53
C TRP A 16 -0.21 -6.40 0.52
N ARG A 17 1.09 -6.50 0.73
CA ARG A 17 1.85 -5.65 1.63
C ARG A 17 2.46 -4.49 0.87
N ILE A 18 2.23 -3.29 1.36
CA ILE A 18 3.06 -2.13 1.11
C ILE A 18 4.13 -2.13 2.20
N PRO A 19 5.40 -2.44 1.89
CA PRO A 19 6.45 -2.41 2.88
C PRO A 19 6.60 -0.98 3.39
N ARG A 20 6.89 -0.83 4.68
CA ARG A 20 7.16 0.48 5.27
C ARG A 20 8.30 1.16 4.51
N GLU A 21 8.03 2.34 3.96
CA GLU A 21 9.01 3.16 3.27
C GLU A 21 8.86 4.63 3.69
N GLY A 22 9.97 5.38 3.63
CA GLY A 22 9.98 6.80 3.99
C GLY A 22 9.53 7.06 5.43
N ARG A 23 8.42 7.78 5.60
CA ARG A 23 7.86 8.19 6.90
C ARG A 23 6.84 7.21 7.47
N MET A 24 6.61 6.07 6.80
CA MET A 24 5.73 5.01 7.31
C MET A 24 6.26 4.46 8.63
N ARG A 25 5.37 4.37 9.61
CA ARG A 25 5.63 3.80 10.94
C ARG A 25 5.32 2.30 11.01
N THR A 26 4.43 1.83 10.14
CA THR A 26 4.07 0.42 9.99
C THR A 26 3.90 0.05 8.52
N ASP A 27 3.79 -1.24 8.21
CA ASP A 27 3.47 -1.73 6.87
C ASP A 27 1.99 -1.48 6.55
N GLY A 28 1.67 -1.23 5.27
CA GLY A 28 0.29 -1.19 4.80
C GLY A 28 -0.14 -2.57 4.32
N ILE A 29 -1.34 -3.04 4.69
CA ILE A 29 -1.92 -4.26 4.12
C ILE A 29 -3.16 -3.89 3.30
N ILE A 30 -3.21 -4.35 2.07
CA ILE A 30 -4.33 -4.18 1.15
C ILE A 30 -4.96 -5.54 0.92
N TYR A 31 -6.28 -5.57 1.07
CA TYR A 31 -7.10 -6.74 0.76
C TYR A 31 -7.73 -6.53 -0.62
N ALA A 32 -7.21 -7.23 -1.62
CA ALA A 32 -7.67 -7.15 -2.99
C ALA A 32 -7.36 -8.42 -3.77
N GLU A 33 -8.25 -8.78 -4.68
CA GLU A 33 -7.98 -9.82 -5.68
C GLU A 33 -6.96 -9.33 -6.69
N GLU A 34 -6.18 -10.25 -7.26
CA GLU A 34 -5.12 -9.92 -8.23
C GLU A 34 -5.65 -9.15 -9.46
N ARG A 35 -6.88 -9.43 -9.89
CA ARG A 35 -7.54 -8.71 -10.99
C ARG A 35 -7.85 -7.24 -10.70
N MET A 36 -7.88 -6.83 -9.42
CA MET A 36 -8.17 -5.46 -9.02
C MET A 36 -6.90 -4.60 -8.93
N LEU A 37 -5.72 -5.22 -8.82
CA LEU A 37 -4.45 -4.49 -8.71
C LEU A 37 -4.17 -3.51 -9.85
N PRO A 38 -4.49 -3.80 -11.13
CA PRO A 38 -4.25 -2.86 -12.20
C PRO A 38 -5.05 -1.57 -12.04
N ASP A 39 -6.22 -1.62 -11.42
CA ASP A 39 -7.06 -0.45 -11.19
C ASP A 39 -6.63 0.28 -9.91
N ILE A 40 -6.32 -0.45 -8.84
CA ILE A 40 -5.76 0.09 -7.58
C ILE A 40 -4.38 0.73 -7.80
N SER A 41 -3.59 0.25 -8.75
CA SER A 41 -2.29 0.85 -9.07
C SER A 41 -2.41 2.14 -9.89
N LYS A 42 -3.55 2.33 -10.57
CA LYS A 42 -3.85 3.56 -11.34
C LYS A 42 -4.51 4.62 -10.48
N ASP A 43 -5.14 4.24 -9.38
CA ASP A 43 -5.74 5.17 -8.44
C ASP A 43 -4.72 5.64 -7.37
N GLN A 44 -5.14 6.58 -6.53
CA GLN A 44 -4.31 7.12 -5.43
C GLN A 44 -4.48 6.32 -4.12
N SER A 45 -5.14 5.15 -4.16
CA SER A 45 -5.46 4.36 -2.96
C SER A 45 -4.19 3.83 -2.29
N LEU A 46 -3.20 3.38 -3.08
CA LEU A 46 -1.92 2.91 -2.54
C LEU A 46 -1.17 4.02 -1.78
N VAL A 47 -1.17 5.22 -2.34
CA VAL A 47 -0.55 6.41 -1.75
C VAL A 47 -1.30 6.83 -0.49
N GLN A 48 -2.63 6.75 -0.49
CA GLN A 48 -3.44 7.03 0.70
C GLN A 48 -3.14 6.07 1.85
N VAL A 49 -3.05 4.76 1.57
CA VAL A 49 -2.66 3.76 2.57
C VAL A 49 -1.27 4.05 3.13
N ALA A 50 -0.31 4.39 2.25
CA ALA A 50 1.03 4.79 2.68
C ALA A 50 0.99 6.02 3.59
N ASN A 51 0.22 7.05 3.23
CA ASN A 51 0.08 8.28 4.02
C ASN A 51 -0.55 8.02 5.40
N VAL A 52 -1.55 7.14 5.48
CA VAL A 52 -2.16 6.73 6.76
C VAL A 52 -1.12 6.05 7.65
N ALA A 53 -0.27 5.20 7.08
CA ALA A 53 0.82 4.55 7.79
C ALA A 53 1.87 5.53 8.37
N TRP A 54 1.82 6.84 8.04
CA TRP A 54 2.72 7.86 8.59
C TRP A 54 2.21 8.46 9.90
N LEU A 55 0.92 8.29 10.19
CA LEU A 55 0.24 8.98 11.28
C LEU A 55 0.82 8.55 12.64
N PRO A 56 1.13 9.52 13.53
CA PRO A 56 1.64 9.20 14.87
C PRO A 56 0.59 8.42 15.67
N GLY A 57 1.00 7.34 16.31
CA GLY A 57 0.11 6.47 17.07
C GLY A 57 -0.57 5.37 16.25
N ILE A 58 -0.29 5.26 14.95
CA ILE A 58 -0.75 4.10 14.17
C ILE A 58 -0.08 2.81 14.65
N VAL A 59 -0.86 1.75 14.72
CA VAL A 59 -0.42 0.40 15.13
C VAL A 59 -0.70 -0.54 13.96
N GLY A 60 0.24 -1.44 13.66
CA GLY A 60 0.08 -2.48 12.66
C GLY A 60 0.92 -3.69 13.00
#